data_AF-A0A3A0DIQ5-F1
#
_entry.id   AF-A0A3A0DIQ5-F1
#
_cell.length_a   1.000
_cell.length_b   1.000
_cell.length_c   1.000
_cell.angle_alpha   90.00
_cell.angle_beta   90.00
_cell.angle_gamma   90.00
#
_symmetry.space_group_name_H-M   'P 1'
#
loop_
_entity.id
_entity.type
_entity.pdbx_description
1 polymer ?
#
loop_
_entity_poly.entity_id
_entity_poly.type
_entity_poly.pdbx_seq_one_letter_code
_entity_poly.pdbx_strand_id
1 'polypeptide(L)'
;MAGYAGRWIDSLILRLVDLMLAFPGILLTLAVVAVLGTGVRNIQVAVGISLIPPFVRLVRGWPALRQRLAGQLVSCAELRDMLREAGAADAPEQIGVTGERLRRSYRQAYHIRRRFTVLDVARRTGLLDPSLERIFSEGGPFA
;
A
#
# COMPACT_ATOMS: atom_id res chain seq x y z
N MET A 1 21.98 -15.10 -19.58
CA MET A 1 20.89 -15.47 -20.53
C MET A 1 19.48 -15.28 -19.94
N ALA A 2 19.27 -15.34 -18.62
CA ALA A 2 17.95 -15.14 -17.99
C ALA A 2 17.34 -13.72 -18.08
N GLY A 3 18.08 -12.70 -18.53
CA GLY A 3 17.60 -11.31 -18.62
C GLY A 3 17.12 -10.84 -20.00
N TYR A 4 17.39 -11.60 -21.08
CA TYR A 4 17.13 -11.11 -22.44
C TYR A 4 15.70 -11.39 -22.91
N ALA A 5 15.16 -12.57 -22.61
CA ALA A 5 13.77 -12.93 -22.93
C ALA A 5 12.77 -12.08 -22.13
N GLY A 6 13.07 -11.80 -20.86
CA GLY A 6 12.25 -10.94 -20.01
C GLY A 6 12.11 -9.53 -20.57
N ARG A 7 13.15 -8.98 -21.21
CA ARG A 7 13.15 -7.62 -21.76
C ARG A 7 12.25 -7.48 -22.99
N TRP A 8 12.18 -8.51 -23.83
CA TRP A 8 11.30 -8.51 -25.02
C TRP A 8 9.83 -8.68 -24.64
N ILE A 9 9.53 -9.60 -23.73
CA ILE A 9 8.17 -9.79 -23.21
C ILE A 9 7.69 -8.51 -22.50
N ASP A 10 8.55 -7.90 -21.68
CA ASP A 10 8.24 -6.65 -20.99
C ASP A 10 7.93 -5.52 -21.98
N SER A 11 8.73 -5.40 -23.05
CA SER A 11 8.50 -4.41 -24.11
C SER A 11 7.18 -4.65 -24.86
N LEU A 12 6.84 -5.90 -25.16
CA LEU A 12 5.57 -6.22 -25.82
C LEU A 12 4.37 -5.88 -24.95
N ILE A 13 4.42 -6.25 -23.67
CA ILE A 13 3.37 -5.93 -22.68
C ILE A 13 3.19 -4.41 -22.58
N LEU A 14 4.29 -3.67 -22.48
CA LEU A 14 4.25 -2.21 -22.42
C LEU A 14 3.63 -1.59 -23.67
N ARG A 15 4.00 -2.07 -24.86
CA ARG A 15 3.40 -1.58 -26.11
C ARG A 15 1.90 -1.82 -26.17
N LEU A 16 1.44 -2.99 -25.71
CA LEU A 16 0.01 -3.28 -25.63
C LEU A 16 -0.70 -2.35 -24.65
N VAL A 17 -0.10 -2.13 -23.48
CA VAL A 17 -0.61 -1.20 -22.46
C VAL A 17 -0.69 0.23 -23.00
N ASP A 18 0.34 0.70 -23.71
CA ASP A 18 0.37 2.02 -24.34
C ASP A 18 -0.70 2.16 -25.43
N LEU A 19 -0.92 1.12 -26.24
CA LEU A 19 -2.01 1.08 -27.21
C LEU A 19 -3.39 1.17 -26.54
N MET A 20 -3.60 0.46 -25.44
CA MET A 20 -4.84 0.53 -24.66
C MET A 20 -5.05 1.92 -24.05
N LEU A 21 -3.98 2.58 -23.61
CA LEU A 21 -4.01 3.92 -23.01
C LEU A 21 -4.18 5.06 -24.02
N ALA A 22 -3.98 4.79 -25.32
CA ALA A 22 -4.26 5.76 -26.38
C ALA A 22 -5.76 6.11 -26.45
N PHE A 23 -6.62 5.24 -25.93
CA PHE A 23 -8.06 5.45 -25.85
C PHE A 23 -8.49 5.75 -24.41
N PRO A 24 -9.45 6.68 -24.20
CA PRO A 24 -10.13 6.82 -22.91
C PRO A 24 -10.69 5.47 -22.41
N GLY A 25 -10.55 5.16 -21.12
CA GLY A 25 -10.90 3.84 -20.58
C GLY A 25 -12.37 3.43 -20.78
N ILE A 26 -13.30 4.39 -20.77
CA ILE A 26 -14.72 4.14 -21.07
C ILE A 26 -14.91 3.72 -22.53
N LEU A 27 -14.20 4.36 -23.47
CA LEU A 27 -14.27 4.02 -24.90
C LEU A 27 -13.67 2.65 -25.16
N LEU A 28 -12.55 2.32 -24.53
CA LEU A 28 -11.95 0.98 -24.60
C LEU A 28 -12.93 -0.08 -24.07
N THR A 29 -13.57 0.17 -22.92
CA THR A 29 -14.59 -0.74 -22.36
C THR A 29 -15.73 -0.94 -23.34
N LEU A 30 -16.29 0.15 -23.90
CA LEU A 30 -17.40 0.10 -24.84
C LEU A 30 -17.03 -0.64 -26.13
N ALA A 31 -15.84 -0.39 -26.68
CA ALA A 31 -15.34 -1.06 -27.88
C ALA A 31 -15.21 -2.58 -27.66
N VAL A 32 -14.67 -2.99 -26.51
CA VAL A 32 -14.55 -4.41 -26.15
C VAL A 32 -15.94 -5.04 -25.97
N VAL A 33 -16.88 -4.38 -25.29
CA VAL A 33 -18.27 -4.87 -25.16
C VAL A 33 -18.95 -4.99 -26.53
N ALA A 34 -18.73 -4.03 -27.43
CA ALA A 34 -19.31 -4.07 -28.78
C ALA A 34 -18.83 -5.29 -29.59
N VAL A 35 -17.56 -5.70 -29.41
CA VAL A 35 -16.99 -6.89 -30.08
C VAL A 35 -17.45 -8.19 -29.41
N LEU A 36 -17.47 -8.26 -28.07
CA LEU A 36 -17.86 -9.47 -27.34
C LEU A 36 -19.39 -9.70 -27.28
N GLY A 37 -20.19 -8.67 -27.52
CA GLY A 37 -21.64 -8.70 -27.43
C GLY A 37 -22.18 -8.33 -26.04
N THR A 38 -23.48 -8.03 -25.98
CA THR A 38 -24.16 -7.57 -24.77
C THR A 38 -24.40 -8.72 -23.79
N GLY A 39 -23.87 -8.59 -22.57
CA GLY A 39 -24.06 -9.57 -21.50
C GLY A 39 -23.26 -9.21 -20.26
N VAL A 40 -23.79 -9.49 -19.07
CA VAL A 40 -23.15 -9.14 -17.79
C VAL A 40 -21.72 -9.68 -17.70
N ARG A 41 -21.50 -10.93 -18.12
CA ARG A 41 -20.18 -11.55 -18.16
C ARG A 41 -19.20 -10.82 -19.10
N ASN A 42 -19.67 -10.42 -20.28
CA ASN A 42 -18.83 -9.73 -21.26
C ASN A 42 -18.46 -8.32 -20.78
N ILE A 43 -19.40 -7.64 -20.11
CA ILE A 43 -19.15 -6.34 -19.47
C ILE A 43 -18.11 -6.49 -18.35
N GLN A 44 -18.23 -7.51 -17.49
CA GLN A 44 -17.23 -7.77 -16.44
C GLN A 44 -15.83 -7.99 -17.02
N VAL A 45 -15.71 -8.78 -18.10
CA VAL A 45 -14.44 -9.00 -18.79
C VAL A 45 -13.90 -7.71 -19.41
N ALA A 46 -14.75 -6.92 -20.08
CA ALA A 46 -14.35 -5.66 -20.71
C ALA A 46 -13.85 -4.62 -19.69
N VAL A 47 -14.53 -4.52 -18.55
CA VAL A 47 -14.10 -3.66 -17.43
C VAL A 47 -12.77 -4.16 -16.87
N GLY A 48 -12.63 -5.48 -16.67
CA GLY A 48 -11.37 -6.08 -16.20
C GLY A 48 -10.19 -5.77 -17.11
N ILE A 49 -10.37 -5.90 -18.43
CA ILE A 49 -9.36 -5.54 -19.44
C ILE A 49 -9.00 -4.05 -19.34
N SER A 50 -10.01 -3.18 -19.20
CA SER A 50 -9.79 -1.73 -19.13
C SER A 50 -9.08 -1.28 -17.84
N LEU A 51 -9.06 -2.12 -16.81
CA LEU A 51 -8.29 -1.88 -15.58
C LEU A 51 -6.83 -2.33 -15.69
N ILE A 52 -6.45 -3.13 -16.69
CA ILE A 52 -5.05 -3.60 -16.85
C ILE A 52 -4.07 -2.42 -16.93
N PRO A 53 -4.26 -1.40 -17.78
CA PRO A 53 -3.30 -0.31 -17.90
C PRO A 53 -3.04 0.50 -16.61
N PRO A 54 -4.06 0.96 -15.86
CA PRO A 54 -3.79 1.67 -14.61
C PRO A 54 -3.11 0.78 -13.56
N PHE A 55 -3.42 -0.53 -13.48
CA PHE A 55 -2.71 -1.45 -12.59
C PHE A 55 -1.23 -1.62 -12.97
N VAL A 56 -0.92 -1.78 -14.26
CA VAL A 56 0.47 -1.86 -14.74
C VAL A 56 1.24 -0.58 -14.39
N ARG A 57 0.63 0.60 -14.60
CA ARG A 57 1.24 1.89 -14.22
C ARG A 57 1.49 2.00 -12.73
N LEU A 58 0.52 1.57 -11.89
CA LEU A 58 0.66 1.59 -10.44
C LEU A 58 1.85 0.74 -9.97
N VAL A 59 1.94 -0.50 -10.45
CA VAL A 59 3.03 -1.42 -10.06
C VAL A 59 4.39 -0.89 -10.53
N ARG A 60 4.47 -0.31 -11.74
CA ARG A 60 5.72 0.29 -12.24
C ARG A 60 6.12 1.58 -11.52
N GLY A 61 5.14 2.37 -11.08
CA GLY A 61 5.38 3.60 -10.32
C GLY A 61 5.70 3.34 -8.84
N TRP A 62 5.30 2.18 -8.30
CA TRP A 62 5.42 1.87 -6.87
C TRP A 62 6.85 1.96 -6.31
N PRO A 63 7.92 1.45 -6.95
CA PRO A 63 9.27 1.55 -6.41
C PRO A 63 9.74 2.99 -6.21
N ALA A 64 9.50 3.86 -7.19
CA ALA A 64 9.84 5.29 -7.10
C ALA A 64 8.96 6.01 -6.07
N LEU A 65 7.66 5.71 -6.04
CA LEU A 65 6.75 6.27 -5.05
C LEU A 65 7.13 5.85 -3.62
N ARG A 66 7.46 4.57 -3.42
CA ARG A 66 7.92 4.03 -2.14
C ARG A 66 9.16 4.75 -1.64
N GLN A 67 10.13 5.02 -2.52
CA GLN A 67 11.34 5.75 -2.14
C GLN A 67 11.04 7.18 -1.71
N ARG A 68 10.15 7.88 -2.42
CA ARG A 68 9.73 9.24 -2.06
C ARG A 68 8.97 9.28 -0.74
N LEU A 69 8.04 8.34 -0.54
CA LEU A 69 7.28 8.21 0.71
C LEU A 69 8.19 7.87 1.88
N ALA A 70 9.19 7.00 1.69
CA ALA A 70 10.14 6.66 2.74
C ALA A 70 10.93 7.89 3.22
N GLY A 71 11.29 8.80 2.32
CA GLY A 71 11.94 10.06 2.68
C GLY A 71 11.05 11.08 3.41
N GLN A 72 9.73 10.86 3.45
CA GLN A 72 8.79 11.71 4.20
C GLN A 72 8.49 11.17 5.61
N LEU A 73 8.95 9.95 5.92
CA LEU A 73 8.75 9.33 7.22
C LEU A 73 9.86 9.77 8.16
N VAL A 74 9.48 10.40 9.27
CA VAL A 74 10.40 10.71 10.38
C VAL A 74 10.75 9.41 11.09
N SER A 75 12.03 9.22 11.43
CA SER A 75 12.46 8.05 12.20
C SER A 75 11.93 8.11 13.63
N CYS A 76 11.80 6.95 14.29
CA CYS A 76 11.36 6.94 15.70
C CYS A 76 12.32 7.67 16.63
N ALA A 77 13.63 7.67 16.33
CA ALA A 77 14.62 8.40 17.11
C ALA A 77 14.39 9.91 17.00
N GLU A 78 14.33 10.43 15.77
CA GLU A 78 14.04 11.85 15.53
C GLU A 78 12.70 12.27 16.12
N LEU A 79 11.66 11.44 15.99
CA LEU A 79 10.35 11.74 16.58
C LEU A 79 10.42 11.84 18.11
N ARG A 80 11.19 10.97 18.78
CA ARG A 80 11.39 11.07 20.24
C ARG A 80 12.16 12.32 20.62
N ASP A 81 13.20 12.66 19.88
CA ASP A 81 14.00 13.87 20.14
C ASP A 81 13.12 15.12 19.97
N MET A 82 12.30 15.18 18.92
CA MET A 82 11.30 16.25 18.74
C MET A 82 10.30 16.32 19.90
N LEU A 83 9.82 15.18 20.41
CA LEU A 83 8.91 15.14 21.57
C LEU A 83 9.60 15.65 22.84
N ARG A 84 10.84 15.23 23.08
CA ARG A 84 11.66 15.70 24.22
C ARG A 84 11.89 17.20 24.18
N GLU A 85 12.29 17.72 23.02
CA GLU A 85 12.49 19.16 22.82
C GLU A 85 11.21 19.96 23.04
N ALA A 86 10.06 19.41 22.65
CA ALA A 86 8.75 20.02 22.88
C ALA A 86 8.25 19.88 24.33
N GLY A 87 8.96 19.17 25.21
CA GLY A 87 8.50 18.84 26.57
C GLY A 87 7.30 17.89 26.60
N ALA A 88 7.06 17.17 25.52
CA ALA A 88 6.00 16.17 25.39
C ALA A 88 6.50 14.79 25.87
N ALA A 89 5.56 13.94 26.28
CA ALA A 89 5.89 12.57 26.66
C ALA A 89 6.41 11.78 25.46
N ASP A 90 7.61 11.20 25.59
CA ASP A 90 8.28 10.37 24.60
C ASP A 90 8.21 8.87 24.91
N ALA A 91 7.72 8.51 26.10
CA ALA A 91 7.44 7.15 26.54
C ALA A 91 6.02 7.02 27.12
N PRO A 92 5.32 5.89 26.90
CA PRO A 92 3.96 5.71 27.40
C PRO A 92 3.87 5.72 28.93
N GLU A 93 4.93 5.33 29.64
CA GLU A 93 4.97 5.29 31.09
C GLU A 93 4.85 6.69 31.72
N GLN A 94 5.35 7.73 31.03
CA GLN A 94 5.28 9.13 31.48
C GLN A 94 3.85 9.67 31.56
N ILE A 95 2.92 9.06 30.82
CA ILE A 95 1.48 9.37 30.87
C ILE A 95 0.67 8.29 31.60
N GLY A 96 1.34 7.40 32.34
CA GLY A 96 0.69 6.33 33.12
C GLY A 96 0.14 5.18 32.28
N VAL A 97 0.68 4.95 31.08
CA VAL A 97 0.30 3.82 30.22
C VAL A 97 1.44 2.81 30.18
N THR A 98 1.15 1.55 30.49
CA THR A 98 2.16 0.48 30.38
C THR A 98 2.34 0.05 28.92
N GLY A 99 3.55 -0.34 28.53
CA GLY A 99 3.83 -0.91 27.20
C GLY A 99 2.88 -2.07 26.82
N GLU A 100 2.54 -2.95 27.75
CA GLU A 100 1.60 -4.06 27.52
C GLU A 100 0.17 -3.56 27.20
N ARG A 101 -0.30 -2.53 27.93
CA ARG A 101 -1.59 -1.90 27.64
C ARG A 101 -1.57 -1.22 26.28
N LEU A 102 -0.48 -0.52 25.94
CA LEU A 102 -0.32 0.14 24.64
C LEU A 102 -0.32 -0.89 23.49
N ARG A 103 0.41 -2.00 23.64
CA ARG A 103 0.42 -3.11 22.67
C ARG A 103 -0.98 -3.67 22.44
N ARG A 104 -1.76 -3.86 23.50
CA ARG A 104 -3.17 -4.28 23.41
C ARG A 104 -4.03 -3.25 22.68
N SER A 105 -3.80 -1.96 22.94
CA SER A 105 -4.52 -0.87 22.27
C SER A 105 -4.25 -0.84 20.76
N TYR A 106 -3.04 -1.12 20.27
CA TYR A 106 -2.79 -1.24 18.82
C TYR A 106 -3.62 -2.35 18.17
N ARG A 107 -3.80 -3.49 18.85
CA ARG A 107 -4.67 -4.56 18.39
C ARG A 107 -6.14 -4.22 18.47
N GLN A 108 -6.56 -3.41 19.43
CA GLN A 108 -7.96 -3.01 19.57
C GLN A 108 -8.32 -1.82 18.67
N ALA A 109 -7.34 -0.99 18.28
CA ALA A 109 -7.57 0.29 17.64
C ALA A 109 -8.31 0.20 16.30
N TYR A 110 -8.07 -0.85 15.50
CA TYR A 110 -8.79 -1.03 14.23
C TYR A 110 -10.27 -1.44 14.42
N HIS A 111 -10.69 -1.82 15.64
CA HIS A 111 -12.11 -2.04 15.98
C HIS A 111 -12.84 -0.78 16.43
N ILE A 112 -12.11 0.29 16.77
CA ILE A 112 -12.70 1.50 17.40
C ILE A 112 -13.48 2.34 16.38
N ARG A 113 -13.13 2.29 15.09
CA ARG A 113 -13.72 3.16 14.06
C ARG A 113 -14.21 2.35 12.85
N ARG A 114 -15.37 2.72 12.30
CA ARG A 114 -15.93 2.14 11.05
C ARG A 114 -15.14 2.47 9.78
N ARG A 115 -14.06 3.25 9.88
CA ARG A 115 -13.25 3.67 8.73
C ARG A 115 -12.06 2.74 8.59
N PHE A 116 -11.76 2.36 7.35
CA PHE A 116 -10.59 1.58 7.00
C PHE A 116 -9.31 2.42 7.18
N THR A 117 -8.32 1.88 7.88
CA THR A 117 -7.07 2.56 8.28
C THR A 117 -5.84 1.75 7.89
N VAL A 118 -4.65 2.33 8.12
CA VAL A 118 -3.37 1.61 7.94
C VAL A 118 -3.27 0.35 8.80
N LEU A 119 -3.91 0.33 9.97
CA LEU A 119 -3.95 -0.85 10.84
C LEU A 119 -4.77 -1.99 10.23
N ASP A 120 -5.83 -1.67 9.48
CA ASP A 120 -6.62 -2.67 8.74
C ASP A 120 -5.81 -3.28 7.59
N VAL A 121 -5.01 -2.45 6.90
CA VAL A 121 -4.10 -2.92 5.84
C VAL A 121 -3.03 -3.82 6.44
N ALA A 122 -2.35 -3.39 7.51
CA ALA A 122 -1.35 -4.20 8.21
C ALA A 122 -1.97 -5.51 8.72
N ARG A 123 -3.21 -5.41 9.23
CA ARG A 123 -4.22 -6.47 9.41
C ARG A 123 -4.17 -7.55 8.33
N ARG A 124 -4.76 -7.16 7.20
CA ARG A 124 -5.09 -8.06 6.08
C ARG A 124 -3.87 -8.57 5.35
N THR A 125 -2.74 -7.87 5.45
CA THR A 125 -1.47 -8.25 4.82
C THR A 125 -0.58 -9.10 5.74
N GLY A 126 -1.00 -9.36 6.99
CA GLY A 126 -0.20 -10.12 7.97
C GLY A 126 1.02 -9.34 8.49
N LEU A 127 1.07 -8.02 8.27
CA LEU A 127 2.19 -7.17 8.68
C LEU A 127 2.03 -6.60 10.09
N LEU A 128 0.84 -6.68 10.70
CA LEU A 128 0.57 -6.06 11.99
C LEU A 128 1.42 -6.68 13.12
N ASP A 129 1.34 -7.99 13.33
CA ASP A 129 2.06 -8.65 14.42
C ASP A 129 3.59 -8.53 14.27
N PRO A 130 4.20 -8.76 13.08
CA PRO A 130 5.64 -8.53 12.89
C PRO A 130 6.07 -7.09 13.16
N SER A 131 5.20 -6.11 12.90
CA SER A 131 5.50 -4.70 13.17
C SER A 131 5.43 -4.41 14.68
N LEU A 132 4.42 -4.94 15.37
CA LEU A 132 4.32 -4.79 16.83
C LEU A 132 5.48 -5.49 17.54
N GLU A 133 5.90 -6.66 17.08
CA GLU A 133 7.08 -7.34 17.61
C GLU A 133 8.33 -6.48 17.48
N ARG A 134 8.59 -5.85 16.33
CA ARG A 134 9.72 -4.92 16.16
C ARG A 134 9.60 -3.65 17.02
N ILE A 135 8.38 -3.17 17.24
CA ILE A 135 8.15 -1.94 18.00
C ILE A 135 8.42 -2.16 19.50
N PHE A 136 8.06 -3.35 20.01
CA PHE A 136 8.15 -3.73 21.42
C PHE A 136 9.27 -4.74 21.73
N SER A 137 10.16 -5.05 20.78
CA SER A 137 11.33 -5.94 21.01
C SER A 137 12.41 -5.22 21.80
N GLU A 138 13.31 -5.95 22.47
CA GLU A 138 14.51 -5.36 23.10
C GLU A 138 15.31 -4.54 22.07
N GLY A 139 15.41 -3.22 22.27
CA GLY A 139 15.99 -2.27 21.30
C GLY A 139 15.00 -1.58 20.33
N GLY A 140 13.71 -1.85 20.48
CA GLY A 140 12.63 -1.17 19.75
C GLY A 140 12.33 0.24 20.29
N PRO A 141 11.50 1.04 19.58
CA PRO A 141 11.17 2.41 19.98
C PRO A 141 10.56 2.57 21.38
N PHE A 142 9.87 1.54 21.88
CA PHE A 142 9.23 1.51 23.21
C PHE A 142 9.84 0.47 24.16
N ALA A 143 11.07 0.02 23.90
CA ALA A 143 11.82 -0.85 24.81
C ALA A 143 12.60 -0.05 25.85
#